data_AF-A0A1I1Q2D3-F1
#
_entry.id   AF-A0A1I1Q2D3-F1
#
_cell.length_a   1.000
_cell.length_b   1.000
_cell.length_c   1.000
_cell.angle_alpha   90.00
_cell.angle_beta   90.00
_cell.angle_gamma   90.00
#
_symmetry.space_group_name_H-M   'P 1'
#
loop_
_entity.id
_entity.type
_entity.pdbx_description
1 polymer ?
#
loop_
_entity_poly.entity_id
_entity_poly.type
_entity_poly.pdbx_seq_one_letter_code
_entity_poly.pdbx_strand_id
1 'polypeptide(L)'
;MLRLNNAEKIIENTMSKFFFMGRPDVMGKYDQKGFSPKRNEKMGSKLHPLSLVVNSEARKLEIEEIISNHKLFASIELNLEGEEDINELEFALNKPKTQVVDKMPERNAPCLCGSGKKYKKCCG
;
A
#
# COMPACT_ATOMS: atom_id res chain seq x y z
N MET A 1 27.21 64.64 -6.07
CA MET A 1 27.43 63.21 -6.37
C MET A 1 26.09 62.58 -6.68
N LEU A 2 25.88 62.26 -7.95
CA LEU A 2 24.57 61.93 -8.52
C LEU A 2 24.11 60.55 -8.06
N ARG A 3 22.85 60.51 -7.59
CA ARG A 3 22.11 59.31 -7.20
C ARG A 3 21.98 58.41 -8.44
N LEU A 4 22.52 57.20 -8.38
CA LEU A 4 22.35 56.22 -9.43
C LEU A 4 20.86 55.82 -9.52
N ASN A 5 20.37 55.87 -10.74
CA ASN A 5 18.96 55.91 -11.08
C ASN A 5 18.26 54.57 -10.81
N ASN A 6 16.99 54.62 -10.40
CA ASN A 6 16.02 53.51 -10.27
C ASN A 6 15.79 52.68 -11.55
N ALA A 7 16.63 52.82 -12.58
CA ALA A 7 16.56 52.09 -13.85
C ALA A 7 17.11 50.65 -13.74
N GLU A 8 17.98 50.36 -12.77
CA GLU A 8 18.53 49.01 -12.59
C GLU A 8 17.56 48.04 -11.87
N LYS A 9 16.49 48.56 -11.26
CA LYS A 9 15.58 47.76 -10.43
C LYS A 9 14.24 47.41 -11.09
N ILE A 10 14.06 47.72 -12.38
CA ILE A 10 12.83 47.44 -13.13
C ILE A 10 13.04 46.41 -14.26
N ILE A 11 14.29 45.97 -14.52
CA ILE A 11 14.58 45.03 -15.63
C ILE A 11 14.49 43.55 -15.22
N GLU A 12 14.36 43.22 -13.93
CA GLU A 12 14.22 41.80 -13.49
C GLU A 12 12.83 41.20 -13.70
N ASN A 13 11.89 41.96 -14.27
CA ASN A 13 10.60 41.41 -14.66
C ASN A 13 10.20 41.96 -16.02
N THR A 14 10.81 41.43 -17.09
CA THR A 14 10.23 41.29 -18.44
C THR A 14 11.36 41.00 -19.44
N MET A 15 11.70 39.73 -19.68
CA MET A 15 12.15 39.26 -21.00
C MET A 15 12.11 37.71 -21.01
N SER A 16 10.89 37.16 -21.09
CA SER A 16 10.69 35.79 -21.57
C SER A 16 10.99 35.76 -23.07
N LYS A 17 12.25 35.67 -23.49
CA LYS A 17 12.59 35.62 -24.93
C LYS A 17 14.02 35.19 -25.26
N PHE A 18 14.46 34.01 -24.81
CA PHE A 18 15.72 33.44 -25.31
C PHE A 18 15.57 32.00 -25.77
N PHE A 19 15.04 31.84 -26.99
CA PHE A 19 15.40 30.70 -27.84
C PHE A 19 16.71 31.05 -28.57
N PHE A 20 17.87 30.98 -27.90
CA PHE A 20 19.14 31.04 -28.62
C PHE A 20 19.36 29.71 -29.35
N MET A 21 19.43 29.74 -30.69
CA MET A 21 19.56 28.56 -31.57
C MET A 21 18.39 27.53 -31.51
N GLY A 22 17.18 27.95 -31.10
CA GLY A 22 15.99 27.10 -31.14
C GLY A 22 15.97 25.95 -30.13
N ARG A 23 16.85 25.95 -29.12
CA ARG A 23 16.77 24.99 -28.02
C ARG A 23 15.80 25.53 -26.97
N PRO A 24 14.73 24.80 -26.62
CA PRO A 24 13.91 25.18 -25.48
C PRO A 24 14.76 25.11 -24.21
N ASP A 25 14.58 26.08 -23.31
CA ASP A 25 15.17 26.00 -21.98
C ASP A 25 14.74 24.71 -21.30
N VAL A 26 15.70 24.02 -20.68
CA VAL A 26 15.41 22.80 -19.93
C VAL A 26 14.56 23.22 -18.74
N MET A 27 13.28 22.85 -18.79
CA MET A 27 12.34 23.03 -17.67
C MET A 27 13.05 22.59 -16.38
N GLY A 28 13.14 23.51 -15.41
CA GLY A 28 13.75 23.20 -14.11
C GLY A 28 13.14 21.91 -13.55
N LYS A 29 13.96 21.06 -12.94
CA LYS A 29 13.44 19.84 -12.29
C LYS A 29 12.48 20.30 -11.20
N TYR A 30 11.16 20.17 -11.42
CA TYR A 30 10.19 20.24 -10.34
C TYR A 30 10.65 19.26 -9.26
N ASP A 31 10.73 19.71 -8.01
CA ASP A 31 11.14 18.88 -6.87
C ASP A 31 10.42 17.53 -6.96
N GLN A 32 11.18 16.48 -7.30
CA GLN A 32 10.66 15.14 -7.50
C GLN A 32 10.32 14.52 -6.15
N LYS A 33 9.41 15.12 -5.40
CA LYS A 33 8.81 14.51 -4.21
C LYS A 33 7.73 13.55 -4.69
N GLY A 34 8.15 12.48 -5.34
CA GLY A 34 7.27 11.37 -5.69
C GLY A 34 6.79 10.66 -4.44
N PHE A 35 5.53 10.20 -4.44
CA PHE A 35 4.99 9.38 -3.36
C PHE A 35 5.82 8.09 -3.24
N SER A 36 6.45 7.90 -2.08
CA SER A 36 7.27 6.73 -1.77
C SER A 36 6.63 5.92 -0.65
N PRO A 37 5.75 4.95 -0.96
CA PRO A 37 5.07 4.18 0.07
C PRO A 37 6.05 3.25 0.79
N LYS A 38 5.94 3.21 2.12
CA LYS A 38 6.71 2.29 2.96
C LYS A 38 6.07 0.89 2.97
N ARG A 39 6.29 0.14 1.89
CA ARG A 39 5.67 -1.18 1.66
C ARG A 39 5.89 -2.21 2.79
N ASN A 40 7.02 -2.09 3.50
CA ASN A 40 7.44 -3.06 4.53
C ASN A 40 6.89 -2.72 5.93
N GLU A 41 6.27 -1.55 6.11
CA GLU A 41 5.65 -1.11 7.35
C GLU A 41 4.17 -1.52 7.37
N LYS A 42 3.91 -2.80 7.69
CA LYS A 42 2.55 -3.34 7.85
C LYS A 42 2.21 -3.52 9.32
N MET A 43 0.92 -3.54 9.66
CA MET A 43 0.45 -3.91 10.99
C MET A 43 0.93 -5.33 11.36
N GLY A 44 1.40 -5.49 12.59
CA GLY A 44 2.07 -6.70 13.08
C GLY A 44 3.53 -6.84 12.66
N SER A 45 4.17 -5.78 12.13
CA SER A 45 5.61 -5.74 11.85
C SER A 45 6.38 -5.15 13.04
N LYS A 46 7.71 -5.28 13.04
CA LYS A 46 8.57 -4.72 14.12
C LYS A 46 8.36 -3.22 14.36
N LEU A 47 8.06 -2.48 13.29
CA LEU A 47 7.87 -1.04 13.35
C LEU A 47 6.44 -0.65 13.75
N HIS A 48 5.48 -1.56 13.54
CA HIS A 48 4.05 -1.36 13.83
C HIS A 48 3.49 -2.64 14.46
N PRO A 49 3.79 -2.91 15.75
CA PRO A 49 3.25 -4.06 16.46
C PRO A 49 1.73 -3.93 16.65
N LEU A 50 1.05 -5.07 16.82
CA LEU A 50 -0.39 -5.10 17.16
C LEU A 50 -0.60 -4.67 18.62
N SER A 51 -1.60 -3.84 18.88
CA SER A 51 -2.04 -3.49 20.24
C SER A 51 -3.15 -4.45 20.66
N LEU A 52 -2.92 -5.21 21.73
CA LEU A 52 -3.88 -6.22 22.22
C LEU A 52 -4.07 -6.04 23.72
N VAL A 53 -5.32 -6.14 24.17
CA VAL A 53 -5.69 -6.10 25.60
C VAL A 53 -6.34 -7.41 25.97
N VAL A 54 -5.87 -8.02 27.06
CA VAL A 54 -6.27 -9.37 27.47
C VAL A 54 -6.61 -9.39 28.96
N ASN A 55 -7.64 -10.15 29.35
CA ASN A 55 -8.15 -10.14 30.72
C ASN A 55 -7.49 -11.17 31.65
N SER A 56 -6.69 -12.10 31.13
CA SER A 56 -6.02 -13.12 31.94
C SER A 56 -4.64 -13.50 31.41
N GLU A 57 -3.79 -13.97 32.32
CA GLU A 57 -2.44 -14.44 31.98
C GLU A 57 -2.47 -15.70 31.11
N ALA A 58 -3.44 -16.59 31.33
CA ALA A 58 -3.61 -17.79 30.52
C ALA A 58 -3.89 -17.43 29.04
N ARG A 59 -4.83 -16.51 28.79
CA ARG A 59 -5.11 -16.00 27.43
C ARG A 59 -3.91 -15.30 26.82
N LYS A 60 -3.11 -14.59 27.61
CA LYS A 60 -1.88 -13.94 27.12
C LYS A 60 -0.89 -14.95 26.57
N LEU A 61 -0.65 -16.06 27.27
CA LEU A 61 0.25 -17.13 26.80
C LEU A 61 -0.25 -17.74 25.49
N GLU A 62 -1.55 -18.03 25.39
CA GLU A 62 -2.16 -18.56 24.16
C GLU A 62 -1.95 -17.59 22.97
N ILE A 63 -2.16 -16.30 23.19
CA ILE A 63 -2.00 -15.26 22.16
C ILE A 63 -0.52 -15.12 21.76
N GLU A 64 0.42 -15.20 22.70
CA GLU A 64 1.86 -15.19 22.43
C GLU A 64 2.27 -16.36 21.53
N GLU A 65 1.74 -17.56 21.77
CA GLU A 65 1.95 -18.72 20.92
C GLU A 65 1.44 -18.48 19.49
N ILE A 66 0.21 -17.95 19.35
CA ILE A 66 -0.37 -17.61 18.04
C ILE A 66 0.50 -16.58 17.30
N ILE A 67 0.92 -15.52 17.98
CA ILE A 67 1.77 -14.48 17.40
C ILE A 67 3.09 -15.07 16.89
N SER A 68 3.71 -15.94 17.68
CA SER A 68 4.98 -16.60 17.33
C SER A 68 4.83 -17.51 16.10
N ASN A 69 3.76 -18.31 16.04
CA ASN A 69 3.44 -19.20 14.93
C ASN A 69 3.23 -18.42 13.63
N HIS A 70 2.58 -17.26 13.71
CA HIS A 70 2.31 -16.39 12.56
C HIS A 70 3.43 -15.38 12.25
N LYS A 71 4.53 -15.37 13.03
CA LYS A 71 5.67 -14.44 12.89
C LYS A 71 5.24 -12.96 12.93
N LEU A 72 4.26 -12.65 13.77
CA LEU A 72 3.77 -11.30 13.99
C LEU A 72 4.46 -10.68 15.21
N PHE A 73 4.34 -9.35 15.38
CA PHE A 73 4.79 -8.63 16.57
C PHE A 73 3.59 -7.95 17.21
N ALA A 74 3.44 -8.07 18.53
CA ALA A 74 2.37 -7.42 19.30
C ALA A 74 2.86 -6.93 20.66
N SER A 75 2.24 -5.87 21.16
CA SER A 75 2.31 -5.39 22.53
C SER A 75 1.02 -5.80 23.24
N ILE A 76 1.13 -6.69 24.24
CA ILE A 76 -0.01 -7.23 24.98
C ILE A 76 -0.07 -6.58 26.35
N GLU A 77 -1.19 -5.92 26.64
CA GLU A 77 -1.50 -5.33 27.93
C GLU A 77 -2.52 -6.21 28.67
N LEU A 78 -2.36 -6.32 30.00
CA LEU A 78 -3.26 -7.09 30.85
C LEU A 78 -4.23 -6.13 31.54
N ASN A 79 -5.53 -6.31 31.32
CA ASN A 79 -6.58 -5.54 31.98
C ASN A 79 -7.63 -6.47 32.57
N LEU A 80 -7.61 -6.68 33.88
CA LEU A 80 -8.47 -7.65 34.56
C LEU A 80 -9.95 -7.21 34.63
N GLU A 81 -10.22 -5.92 34.53
CA GLU A 81 -11.57 -5.34 34.72
C GLU A 81 -12.21 -4.85 33.42
N GLY A 82 -11.42 -4.70 32.36
CA GLY A 82 -11.85 -4.16 31.08
C GLY A 82 -12.41 -5.19 30.09
N GLU A 83 -12.82 -4.70 28.92
CA GLU A 83 -13.18 -5.55 27.79
C GLU A 83 -11.91 -6.07 27.08
N GLU A 84 -11.97 -7.31 26.59
CA GLU A 84 -10.87 -7.90 25.81
C GLU A 84 -10.86 -7.32 24.39
N ASP A 85 -9.71 -6.77 23.98
CA ASP A 85 -9.52 -6.22 22.63
C ASP A 85 -8.48 -7.04 21.86
N ILE A 86 -8.97 -7.93 20.99
CA ILE A 86 -8.17 -8.80 20.11
C ILE A 86 -8.46 -8.61 18.61
N ASN A 87 -9.25 -7.60 18.28
CA ASN A 87 -9.74 -7.35 16.92
C ASN A 87 -8.61 -7.21 15.89
N GLU A 88 -7.48 -6.59 16.28
CA GLU A 88 -6.32 -6.43 15.39
C GLU A 88 -5.69 -7.78 15.03
N LEU A 89 -5.62 -8.70 15.98
CA LEU A 89 -5.10 -10.05 15.76
C LEU A 89 -6.03 -10.84 14.84
N GLU A 90 -7.34 -10.79 15.09
CA GLU A 90 -8.33 -11.45 14.23
C GLU A 90 -8.26 -10.94 12.79
N PHE A 91 -8.15 -9.63 12.59
CA PHE A 91 -7.98 -9.04 11.28
C PHE A 91 -6.67 -9.48 10.62
N ALA A 92 -5.58 -9.58 11.39
CA ALA A 92 -4.29 -10.03 10.89
C ALA A 92 -4.30 -11.52 10.45
N LEU A 93 -5.17 -12.34 11.04
CA LEU A 93 -5.35 -13.76 10.71
C LEU A 93 -6.33 -13.96 9.53
N ASN A 94 -7.43 -13.21 9.52
CA ASN A 94 -8.50 -13.31 8.52
C ASN A 94 -8.19 -12.56 7.23
N LYS A 95 -6.97 -12.69 6.71
CA LYS A 95 -6.57 -12.05 5.45
C LYS A 95 -7.31 -12.70 4.28
N PRO A 96 -8.04 -11.93 3.45
CA PRO A 96 -8.75 -12.49 2.31
C PRO A 96 -7.73 -13.09 1.34
N LYS A 97 -7.89 -14.38 1.06
CA LYS A 97 -7.07 -15.09 0.07
C LYS A 97 -7.64 -14.82 -1.31
N THR A 98 -6.76 -14.58 -2.27
CA THR A 98 -7.15 -14.48 -3.67
C THR A 98 -7.72 -15.82 -4.11
N GLN A 99 -9.00 -15.84 -4.48
CA GLN A 99 -9.59 -17.03 -5.10
C GLN A 99 -9.02 -17.18 -6.50
N VAL A 100 -8.30 -18.27 -6.74
CA VAL A 100 -7.82 -18.62 -8.06
C VAL A 100 -8.94 -19.41 -8.73
N VAL A 101 -9.63 -18.76 -9.66
CA VAL A 101 -10.60 -19.43 -10.53
C VAL A 101 -9.82 -20.10 -11.65
N ASP A 102 -10.04 -21.40 -11.83
CA ASP A 102 -9.45 -22.13 -12.95
C ASP A 102 -9.87 -21.52 -14.28
N LYS A 103 -8.94 -21.51 -15.24
CA LYS A 103 -9.22 -20.96 -16.57
C LYS A 103 -10.39 -21.73 -17.18
N MET A 104 -11.39 -20.98 -17.66
CA MET A 104 -12.48 -21.57 -18.44
C MET A 104 -11.89 -22.31 -19.65
N PRO A 105 -12.43 -23.49 -20.00
CA PRO A 105 -11.95 -24.30 -21.11
C PRO A 105 -11.97 -23.51 -22.42
N GLU A 106 -11.00 -23.78 -23.30
CA GLU A 106 -10.90 -23.09 -24.58
C GLU A 106 -12.14 -23.37 -25.45
N ARG A 107 -12.50 -22.41 -26.32
CA ARG A 107 -13.69 -22.44 -27.20
C ARG A 107 -13.96 -23.80 -27.88
N ASN A 108 -12.92 -24.53 -28.27
CA ASN A 108 -13.03 -25.84 -28.95
C ASN A 108 -12.77 -27.06 -28.04
N ALA A 109 -12.33 -26.88 -26.79
CA ALA A 109 -12.08 -27.95 -25.83
C ALA A 109 -13.38 -28.68 -25.43
N PRO A 110 -13.31 -29.93 -24.95
CA PRO A 110 -14.48 -30.63 -24.43
C PRO A 110 -15.10 -29.86 -23.26
N CYS A 111 -16.42 -29.78 -23.23
CA CYS A 111 -17.12 -29.00 -22.21
C CYS A 111 -17.10 -29.69 -20.84
N LEU A 112 -16.92 -28.90 -19.79
CA LEU A 112 -16.97 -29.33 -18.37
C LEU A 112 -18.32 -29.96 -17.98
N CYS A 113 -19.39 -29.75 -18.77
CA CYS A 113 -20.70 -30.39 -18.62
C CYS A 113 -20.69 -31.91 -18.86
N GLY A 114 -19.57 -32.49 -19.32
CA GLY A 114 -19.45 -33.93 -19.62
C GLY A 114 -20.12 -34.37 -20.92
N SER A 115 -20.69 -33.43 -21.70
CA SER A 115 -21.44 -33.76 -22.92
C SER A 115 -20.59 -34.20 -24.12
N GLY A 116 -19.26 -34.16 -24.00
CA GLY A 116 -18.33 -34.43 -25.10
C GLY A 116 -18.34 -33.38 -26.23
N LYS A 117 -19.21 -32.36 -26.16
CA LYS A 117 -19.31 -31.29 -27.15
C LYS A 117 -18.23 -30.23 -26.90
N LYS A 118 -17.83 -29.51 -27.97
CA LYS A 118 -16.95 -28.34 -27.88
C LYS A 118 -17.56 -27.29 -26.96
N TYR A 119 -16.75 -26.62 -26.13
CA TYR A 119 -17.20 -25.67 -25.12
C TYR A 119 -18.18 -24.62 -25.66
N LYS A 120 -17.85 -24.00 -26.81
CA LYS A 120 -18.68 -23.01 -27.54
C LYS A 120 -20.05 -23.49 -28.03
N LYS A 121 -20.35 -24.78 -27.87
CA LYS A 121 -21.59 -25.43 -28.30
C LYS A 121 -22.31 -26.15 -27.13
N CYS A 122 -21.83 -26.04 -25.89
CA CYS A 122 -22.52 -26.53 -24.68
C CYS A 122 -22.74 -25.37 -23.70
N CYS A 123 -21.77 -25.10 -22.81
CA CYS A 123 -21.90 -24.13 -21.71
C CYS A 123 -21.19 -22.78 -21.96
N GLY A 124 -20.54 -22.61 -23.12
CA GLY A 124 -19.84 -21.39 -23.52
C GLY A 124 -20.55 -20.63 -24.62
#